data_AF-A0A535KVI5-F1
#
_entry.id   AF-A0A535KVI5-F1
#
_cell.length_a   1.000
_cell.length_b   1.000
_cell.length_c   1.000
_cell.angle_alpha   90.00
_cell.angle_beta   90.00
_cell.angle_gamma   90.00
#
_symmetry.space_group_name_H-M   'P 1'
#
loop_
_entity.id
_entity.type
_entity.pdbx_description
1 polymer ?
#
loop_
_entity_poly.entity_id
_entity_poly.type
_entity_poly.pdbx_seq_one_letter_code
_entity_poly.pdbx_strand_id
1 'polypeptide(L)'
;SVVDVELSDGHSMRAAYLVGCDGGRSLIRKVAGIEFPGWDPTASTLIAQVEMDQEPEWGLRRDAAGVHALSKLEGGPLRGVLVTEQNLGHIGEPTLRDLSEALIAVYG
;
A
#
# COMPACT_ATOMS: atom_id res chain seq x y z
N SER A 1 -13.23 14.33 -32.11
CA SER A 1 -13.92 13.75 -30.94
C SER A 1 -13.57 14.61 -29.73
N VAL A 2 -14.51 14.78 -28.80
CA VAL A 2 -14.28 15.42 -27.50
C VAL A 2 -14.58 14.38 -26.42
N VAL A 3 -14.06 14.59 -25.22
CA VAL A 3 -14.32 13.77 -24.04
C VAL A 3 -15.19 14.59 -23.09
N ASP A 4 -16.31 14.02 -22.65
CA ASP A 4 -17.14 14.56 -21.59
C ASP A 4 -16.86 13.79 -20.29
N VAL A 5 -16.68 14.51 -19.19
CA VAL A 5 -16.38 13.97 -17.86
C VAL A 5 -17.42 14.46 -16.88
N GLU A 6 -18.09 13.54 -16.20
CA GLU A 6 -18.98 13.84 -15.08
C GLU A 6 -18.20 13.78 -13.77
N LEU A 7 -18.30 14.84 -12.97
CA LEU A 7 -17.68 14.95 -11.66
C LEU A 7 -18.67 14.52 -10.58
N SER A 8 -18.15 14.09 -9.43
CA SER A 8 -18.98 13.60 -8.31
C SER A 8 -19.90 14.66 -7.69
N ASP A 9 -19.63 15.94 -7.94
CA ASP A 9 -20.47 17.07 -7.52
C ASP A 9 -21.59 17.40 -8.50
N GLY A 10 -21.74 16.59 -9.56
CA GLY A 10 -22.77 16.73 -10.60
C GLY A 10 -22.41 17.69 -11.73
N HIS A 11 -21.22 18.32 -11.70
CA HIS A 11 -20.76 19.14 -12.81
C HIS A 11 -20.20 18.28 -13.96
N SER A 12 -20.22 18.83 -15.17
CA SER A 12 -19.63 18.21 -16.35
C SER A 12 -18.52 19.08 -16.95
N MET A 13 -17.44 18.45 -17.39
CA MET A 13 -16.34 19.09 -18.10
C MET A 13 -16.18 18.49 -19.50
N ARG A 14 -15.79 19.32 -20.47
CA ARG A 14 -15.47 18.88 -21.83
C ARG A 14 -14.02 19.20 -22.18
N ALA A 15 -13.31 18.24 -22.76
CA ALA A 15 -11.93 18.42 -23.18
C ALA A 15 -11.66 17.72 -24.53
N ALA A 16 -10.58 18.11 -25.21
CA ALA A 16 -10.12 17.39 -26.39
C ALA A 16 -9.49 16.03 -26.01
N TYR A 17 -8.90 15.94 -24.81
CA TYR A 17 -8.21 14.76 -24.30
C TYR A 17 -8.43 14.61 -22.80
N LEU A 18 -8.33 13.38 -22.30
CA LEU A 18 -8.34 13.03 -20.89
C LEU A 18 -7.21 12.04 -20.61
N VAL A 19 -6.45 12.27 -19.54
CA VAL A 19 -5.37 11.38 -19.09
C VAL A 19 -5.70 10.86 -17.69
N GLY A 20 -5.85 9.54 -17.54
CA GLY A 20 -6.16 8.90 -16.26
C GLY A 20 -4.92 8.72 -15.39
N CYS A 21 -4.68 9.65 -14.46
CA CYS A 21 -3.62 9.58 -13.44
C CYS A 21 -4.19 9.21 -12.07
N ASP A 22 -5.21 8.34 -12.02
CA ASP A 22 -6.04 8.01 -10.86
C ASP A 22 -5.65 6.68 -10.17
N GLY A 23 -4.39 6.25 -10.34
CA GLY A 23 -3.79 5.13 -9.61
C GLY A 23 -4.19 3.72 -10.10
N GLY A 24 -3.70 2.68 -9.43
CA GLY A 24 -3.85 1.29 -9.87
C GLY A 24 -5.30 0.79 -9.97
N ARG A 25 -6.22 1.41 -9.22
CA ARG A 25 -7.67 1.13 -9.24
C ARG A 25 -8.46 2.02 -10.21
N SER A 26 -7.76 2.68 -11.15
CA SER A 26 -8.28 3.64 -12.12
C SER A 26 -9.71 3.39 -12.58
N LEU A 27 -10.56 4.41 -12.42
CA LEU A 27 -11.89 4.50 -13.01
C LEU A 27 -11.78 4.77 -14.51
N ILE A 28 -10.85 5.65 -14.91
CA ILE A 28 -10.67 6.03 -16.32
C ILE A 28 -10.35 4.80 -17.19
N ARG A 29 -9.40 3.96 -16.76
CA ARG A 29 -9.05 2.71 -17.46
C ARG A 29 -10.27 1.81 -17.65
N LYS A 30 -11.06 1.62 -16.58
CA LYS A 30 -12.25 0.75 -16.57
C LYS A 30 -13.34 1.27 -17.52
N VAL A 31 -13.65 2.56 -17.45
CA VAL A 31 -14.68 3.19 -18.30
C VAL A 31 -14.28 3.20 -19.77
N ALA A 32 -12.98 3.36 -20.06
CA ALA A 32 -12.45 3.26 -21.42
C ALA A 32 -12.39 1.83 -21.98
N GLY A 33 -12.76 0.81 -21.18
CA GLY A 33 -12.74 -0.60 -21.60
C GLY A 33 -11.33 -1.15 -21.80
N ILE A 34 -10.31 -0.55 -21.17
CA ILE A 34 -8.93 -0.99 -21.31
C ILE A 34 -8.69 -2.15 -20.35
N GLU A 35 -8.32 -3.31 -20.91
CA GLU A 35 -7.99 -4.50 -20.12
C GLU A 35 -6.75 -4.28 -19.25
N PHE A 36 -6.70 -4.98 -18.12
CA PHE A 36 -5.57 -4.95 -17.19
C PHE A 36 -5.17 -6.37 -16.79
N PRO A 37 -4.63 -7.16 -17.73
CA PRO A 37 -4.19 -8.52 -17.45
C PRO A 37 -2.95 -8.52 -16.54
N GLY A 38 -2.89 -9.49 -15.64
CA GLY A 38 -1.80 -9.69 -14.70
C GLY A 38 -2.04 -10.94 -13.87
N TRP A 39 -1.14 -11.22 -12.94
CA TRP A 39 -1.29 -12.31 -11.97
C TRP A 39 -1.85 -11.79 -10.66
N ASP A 40 -2.54 -12.67 -9.94
CA ASP A 40 -2.98 -12.39 -8.57
C ASP A 40 -1.77 -12.09 -7.66
N PRO A 41 -1.94 -11.24 -6.63
CA PRO A 41 -0.86 -10.90 -5.71
C PRO A 41 -0.38 -12.14 -4.96
N THR A 42 0.95 -12.32 -4.90
CA THR A 42 1.59 -13.44 -4.20
C THR A 42 2.26 -13.02 -2.89
N ALA A 43 2.26 -11.73 -2.57
CA ALA A 43 2.81 -11.17 -1.34
C ALA A 43 1.96 -9.98 -0.88
N SER A 44 1.89 -9.77 0.43
CA SER A 44 1.31 -8.58 1.06
C SER A 44 2.26 -8.09 2.14
N THR A 45 2.22 -6.80 2.45
CA THR A 45 3.18 -6.18 3.36
C THR A 45 2.51 -5.11 4.20
N LEU A 46 2.67 -5.20 5.52
CA LEU A 46 2.35 -4.11 6.43
C LEU A 46 3.47 -3.08 6.40
N ILE A 47 3.09 -1.82 6.20
CA ILE A 47 3.99 -0.67 6.26
C ILE A 47 3.45 0.29 7.29
N ALA A 48 4.27 0.67 8.26
CA ALA A 48 3.85 1.56 9.34
C ALA A 48 4.98 2.51 9.75
N GLN A 49 4.58 3.62 10.37
CA GLN A 49 5.47 4.49 11.13
C GLN A 49 5.00 4.47 12.58
N VAL A 50 5.84 4.00 13.50
CA VAL A 50 5.45 3.77 14.90
C VAL A 50 6.50 4.29 15.87
N GLU A 51 6.08 4.62 17.08
CA GLU A 51 6.99 4.74 18.22
C GLU A 51 7.31 3.34 18.75
N MET A 52 8.53 3.14 19.24
CA MET A 52 8.99 1.88 19.81
C MET A 52 9.63 2.14 21.16
N ASP A 53 9.26 1.36 22.17
CA ASP A 53 9.78 1.50 23.54
C ASP A 53 11.24 1.03 23.66
N GLN A 54 11.68 0.13 22.77
CA GLN A 54 13.03 -0.44 22.76
C GLN A 54 13.70 -0.18 21.41
N GLU A 55 15.03 -0.06 21.41
CA GLU A 55 15.79 0.06 20.16
C GLU A 55 15.98 -1.35 19.53
N PRO A 56 15.39 -1.61 18.35
CA PRO A 56 15.58 -2.87 17.64
C PRO A 56 16.91 -2.91 16.88
N GLU A 57 17.23 -4.08 16.32
CA GLU A 57 18.26 -4.21 15.29
C GLU A 57 17.76 -3.57 13.99
N TRP A 58 18.44 -2.50 13.55
CA TRP A 58 18.09 -1.78 12.33
C TRP A 58 18.55 -2.52 11.08
N GLY A 59 17.78 -2.37 10.00
CA GLY A 59 18.15 -2.86 8.68
C GLY A 59 17.11 -3.78 8.08
N LEU A 60 17.55 -4.52 7.07
CA LEU A 60 16.73 -5.42 6.28
C LEU A 60 16.95 -6.86 6.72
N ARG A 61 15.86 -7.56 7.00
CA ARG A 61 15.83 -9.00 7.27
C ARG A 61 15.13 -9.71 6.11
N ARG A 62 15.60 -10.90 5.76
CA ARG A 62 14.94 -11.80 4.81
C ARG A 62 14.78 -13.17 5.43
N ASP A 63 13.61 -13.75 5.27
CA ASP A 63 13.29 -15.10 5.70
C ASP A 63 12.37 -15.80 4.69
N ALA A 64 11.79 -16.93 5.08
CA ALA A 64 10.86 -17.69 4.24
C ALA A 64 9.52 -16.97 4.02
N ALA A 65 9.11 -16.08 4.92
CA ALA A 65 7.89 -15.30 4.78
C ALA A 65 8.08 -14.12 3.83
N GLY A 66 9.28 -13.50 3.80
CA GLY A 66 9.62 -12.49 2.81
C GLY A 66 10.69 -11.52 3.25
N VAL A 67 10.47 -10.25 2.97
CA VAL A 67 11.38 -9.14 3.30
C VAL A 67 10.76 -8.32 4.42
N HIS A 68 11.58 -7.97 5.39
CA HIS A 68 11.18 -7.15 6.54
C HIS A 68 12.23 -6.07 6.75
N ALA A 69 11.83 -4.89 7.22
CA ALA A 69 12.76 -3.82 7.51
C ALA A 69 12.32 -2.99 8.71
N LEU A 70 13.30 -2.62 9.52
CA LEU A 70 13.18 -1.62 10.57
C LEU A 70 14.14 -0.48 10.24
N SER A 71 13.64 0.75 10.16
CA SER A 71 14.44 1.92 9.80
C SER A 71 14.23 3.10 10.75
N LYS A 72 15.29 3.89 10.91
CA LYS A 72 15.19 5.22 11.54
C LYS A 72 14.61 6.18 10.52
N LEU A 73 13.58 6.93 10.92
CA LEU A 73 13.05 8.05 10.14
C LEU A 73 13.74 9.34 10.60
N GLU A 74 13.97 10.26 9.68
CA GLU A 74 14.53 11.56 10.03
C GLU A 74 13.51 12.42 10.79
N GLY A 75 13.99 13.17 11.78
CA GLY A 75 13.21 14.25 12.40
C GLY A 75 12.23 13.85 13.50
N GLY A 76 12.26 12.62 14.04
CA GLY A 76 11.34 12.27 15.13
C GLY A 76 11.53 10.91 15.81
N PRO A 77 10.69 10.60 16.82
CA PRO A 77 10.73 9.33 17.55
C PRO A 77 10.19 8.15 16.73
N LEU A 78 9.52 8.42 15.59
CA LEU A 78 8.94 7.40 14.73
C LEU A 78 10.01 6.54 14.04
N ARG A 79 9.65 5.28 13.81
CA ARG A 79 10.43 4.25 13.14
C ARG A 79 9.64 3.67 11.98
N GLY A 80 10.31 3.47 10.85
CA GLY A 80 9.73 2.84 9.69
C GLY A 80 9.72 1.33 9.89
N VAL A 81 8.56 0.72 9.64
CA VAL A 81 8.36 -0.72 9.72
C VAL A 81 7.85 -1.22 8.39
N LEU A 82 8.45 -2.30 7.90
CA LEU A 82 8.00 -3.09 6.77
C LEU A 82 8.01 -4.55 7.20
N VAL A 83 6.87 -5.24 7.14
CA VAL A 83 6.76 -6.66 7.48
C VAL A 83 5.91 -7.37 6.44
N THR A 84 6.44 -8.44 5.85
CA THR A 84 5.66 -9.26 4.92
C THR A 84 4.59 -10.03 5.69
N GLU A 85 3.34 -9.91 5.26
CA GLU A 85 2.20 -10.59 5.85
C GLU A 85 2.17 -12.07 5.48
N GLN A 86 1.74 -12.92 6.43
CA GLN A 86 1.61 -14.35 6.19
C GLN A 86 0.35 -14.71 5.38
N ASN A 87 -0.70 -13.89 5.45
CA ASN A 87 -1.99 -14.16 4.82
C ASN A 87 -2.28 -13.15 3.70
N LEU A 88 -2.40 -13.66 2.48
CA LEU A 88 -2.89 -12.90 1.32
C LEU A 88 -4.41 -12.72 1.47
N GLY A 89 -4.87 -11.51 1.75
CA GLY A 89 -6.31 -11.23 1.77
C GLY A 89 -6.84 -10.38 2.91
N HIS A 90 -5.99 -9.68 3.68
CA HIS A 90 -6.49 -8.66 4.59
C HIS A 90 -7.01 -7.45 3.77
N ILE A 91 -8.32 -7.37 3.57
CA ILE A 91 -8.97 -6.34 2.70
C ILE A 91 -9.39 -5.09 3.48
N GLY A 92 -9.08 -5.02 4.78
CA GLY A 92 -9.38 -3.90 5.66
C GLY A 92 -8.13 -3.11 6.07
N GLU A 93 -8.36 -1.94 6.69
CA GLU A 93 -7.28 -1.17 7.31
C GLU A 93 -6.61 -2.00 8.42
N PRO A 94 -5.29 -2.21 8.37
CA PRO A 94 -4.59 -2.98 9.39
C PRO A 94 -4.56 -2.20 10.71
N THR A 95 -4.66 -2.92 11.81
CA THR A 95 -4.59 -2.38 13.17
C THR A 95 -3.16 -2.43 13.72
N LEU A 96 -2.90 -1.69 14.79
CA LEU A 96 -1.63 -1.82 15.54
C LEU A 96 -1.44 -3.23 16.13
N ARG A 97 -2.54 -3.96 16.38
CA ARG A 97 -2.46 -5.35 16.84
C ARG A 97 -1.92 -6.25 15.73
N ASP A 98 -2.44 -6.12 14.51
CA ASP A 98 -1.97 -6.89 13.36
C ASP A 98 -0.47 -6.65 13.11
N LEU A 99 -0.04 -5.39 13.21
CA LEU A 99 1.37 -5.04 13.14
C LEU A 99 2.20 -5.66 14.27
N SER A 100 1.73 -5.61 15.51
CA SER A 100 2.42 -6.21 16.66
C SER A 100 2.56 -7.72 16.52
N GLU A 101 1.51 -8.41 16.10
CA GLU A 101 1.54 -9.86 15.87
C GLU A 101 2.51 -10.23 14.74
N ALA A 102 2.53 -9.46 13.66
CA ALA A 102 3.46 -9.65 12.56
C ALA A 102 4.93 -9.40 12.97
N LEU A 103 5.20 -8.37 13.78
CA LEU A 103 6.53 -8.09 14.30
C LEU A 103 7.03 -9.21 15.22
N ILE A 104 6.19 -9.68 16.15
CA ILE A 104 6.52 -10.80 17.05
C ILE A 104 6.86 -12.06 16.23
N ALA A 105 6.05 -12.38 15.20
CA ALA A 105 6.28 -13.54 14.37
C ALA A 105 7.64 -13.54 13.63
N VAL A 106 8.18 -12.34 13.32
CA VAL A 106 9.43 -12.18 12.57
C VAL A 106 10.65 -11.94 13.46
N TYR A 107 10.47 -11.23 14.58
CA TYR A 107 11.58 -10.73 15.40
C TYR A 107 11.69 -11.39 16.79
N GLY A 108 10.67 -12.13 17.26
CA GLY A 108 10.70 -12.88 18.52
C GLY A 108 10.00 -12.16 19.66
#